data_AF-A0A960R8L8-F1
#
_entry.id   AF-A0A960R8L8-F1
#
_cell.length_a   1.000
_cell.length_b   1.000
_cell.length_c   1.000
_cell.angle_alpha   90.00
_cell.angle_beta   90.00
_cell.angle_gamma   90.00
#
_symmetry.space_group_name_H-M   'P 1'
#
loop_
_entity.id
_entity.type
_entity.pdbx_description
1 polymer ?
#
loop_
_entity_poly.entity_id
_entity_poly.type
_entity_poly.pdbx_seq_one_letter_code
_entity_poly.pdbx_strand_id
1 'polypeptide(L)'
;METAPLPETGGEERNFGPQPLDALMDELAVENHALVAASTEQLTHKQVQKGRKGRRLTPSIQRKIVHALNALCAAQGIERKFQIGDLFTYDGRS
;
A
#
# COMPACT_ATOMS: atom_id res chain seq x y z
N MET A 1 -40.48 9.14 21.52
CA MET A 1 -39.87 7.92 20.96
C MET A 1 -38.50 8.32 20.46
N GLU A 2 -37.48 7.76 21.10
CA GLU A 2 -36.06 8.08 20.97
C GLU A 2 -35.53 7.59 19.61
N THR A 3 -35.05 8.50 18.77
CA THR A 3 -34.29 8.14 17.57
C THR A 3 -32.92 7.64 18.00
N ALA A 4 -32.79 6.32 18.13
CA ALA A 4 -31.48 5.68 18.23
C ALA A 4 -30.80 5.72 16.85
N PRO A 5 -29.63 6.38 16.68
CA PRO A 5 -28.78 6.04 15.57
C PRO A 5 -28.26 4.62 15.80
N LEU A 6 -28.50 3.73 14.83
CA LEU A 6 -27.88 2.42 14.81
C LEU A 6 -26.35 2.57 14.94
N PRO A 7 -25.68 1.80 15.82
CA PRO A 7 -24.23 1.74 15.81
C PRO A 7 -23.78 1.19 14.45
N GLU A 8 -22.82 1.85 13.81
CA GLU A 8 -22.22 1.44 12.55
C GLU A 8 -21.45 0.14 12.75
N THR A 9 -22.15 -1.00 12.64
CA THR A 9 -21.57 -2.32 12.79
C THR A 9 -20.61 -2.60 11.63
N GLY A 10 -19.32 -2.76 11.94
CA GLY A 10 -18.42 -3.59 11.12
C GLY A 10 -17.32 -2.86 10.34
N GLY A 11 -16.65 -1.87 10.93
CA GLY A 11 -15.35 -1.45 10.44
C GLY A 11 -14.27 -2.38 10.97
N GLU A 12 -14.09 -3.57 10.37
CA GLU A 12 -12.99 -4.48 10.72
C GLU A 12 -11.68 -3.68 10.88
N GLU A 13 -11.11 -3.69 12.09
CA GLU A 13 -9.84 -3.06 12.49
C GLU A 13 -8.66 -3.68 11.71
N ARG A 14 -8.62 -3.39 10.40
CA ARG A 14 -7.62 -3.80 9.42
C ARG A 14 -6.96 -2.56 8.82
N ASN A 15 -7.03 -1.45 9.56
CA ASN A 15 -6.35 -0.20 9.30
C ASN A 15 -5.15 -0.16 10.25
N PHE A 16 -3.98 -0.58 9.77
CA PHE A 16 -2.77 -0.69 10.58
C PHE A 16 -2.11 0.68 10.87
N GLY A 17 -2.90 1.76 10.87
CA GLY A 17 -2.41 3.13 10.94
C GLY A 17 -1.66 3.56 9.67
N PRO A 18 -1.02 4.74 9.69
CA PRO A 18 -0.22 5.24 8.58
C PRO A 18 0.89 4.24 8.25
N GLN A 19 0.91 3.73 7.03
CA GLN A 19 1.96 2.80 6.60
C GLN A 19 3.18 3.57 6.13
N PRO A 20 4.39 3.02 6.34
CA PRO A 20 5.62 3.57 5.80
C PRO A 20 5.56 3.81 4.29
N LEU A 21 4.80 2.98 3.56
CA LEU A 21 4.54 3.15 2.14
C LEU A 21 4.05 4.54 1.76
N ASP A 22 3.14 5.16 2.52
CA ASP A 22 2.60 6.47 2.15
C ASP A 22 3.67 7.56 2.25
N ALA A 23 4.44 7.55 3.34
CA ALA A 23 5.58 8.44 3.52
C ALA A 23 6.67 8.21 2.46
N LEU A 24 6.97 6.96 2.12
CA LEU A 24 7.93 6.62 1.05
C LEU A 24 7.45 7.10 -0.32
N MET A 25 6.16 6.97 -0.63
CA MET A 25 5.63 7.47 -1.90
C MET A 25 5.67 8.99 -1.98
N ASP A 26 5.45 9.69 -0.86
CA ASP A 26 5.58 11.14 -0.76
C ASP A 26 7.04 11.59 -0.90
N GLU A 27 7.96 10.96 -0.16
CA GLU A 27 9.41 11.23 -0.19
C GLU A 27 10.00 11.01 -1.59
N LEU A 28 9.60 9.93 -2.26
CA LEU A 28 10.06 9.59 -3.60
C LEU A 28 9.32 10.38 -4.72
N ALA A 29 8.37 11.24 -4.34
CA ALA A 29 7.47 11.96 -5.26
C ALA A 29 6.81 11.03 -6.30
N VAL A 30 6.41 9.84 -5.86
CA VAL A 30 5.87 8.78 -6.73
C VAL A 30 4.36 8.85 -6.77
N GLU A 31 3.83 9.05 -7.96
CA GLU A 31 2.40 8.94 -8.20
C GLU A 31 1.92 7.49 -8.25
N ASN A 32 0.67 7.26 -7.86
CA ASN A 32 0.03 5.94 -7.98
C ASN A 32 0.07 5.42 -9.43
N HIS A 33 -0.02 6.32 -10.42
CA HIS A 33 0.06 5.95 -11.83
C HIS A 33 1.49 5.53 -12.22
N ALA A 34 2.51 6.28 -11.79
CA ALA A 34 3.91 5.93 -12.05
C ALA A 34 4.28 4.57 -11.45
N LEU A 35 3.83 4.30 -10.22
CA LEU A 35 4.04 3.00 -9.58
C LEU A 35 3.37 1.86 -10.36
N VAL A 36 2.11 2.05 -10.77
CA VAL A 36 1.37 1.05 -11.55
C VAL A 36 2.01 0.83 -12.93
N ALA A 37 2.49 1.90 -13.58
CA ALA A 37 3.13 1.83 -14.88
C ALA A 37 4.51 1.15 -14.83
N ALA A 38 5.27 1.33 -13.74
CA ALA A 38 6.54 0.64 -13.51
C ALA A 38 6.37 -0.81 -13.02
N SER A 39 5.18 -1.16 -12.53
CA SER A 39 4.85 -2.52 -12.11
C SER A 39 4.84 -3.46 -13.31
N THR A 40 5.71 -4.47 -13.31
CA THR A 40 5.70 -5.54 -14.32
C THR A 40 4.52 -6.51 -14.13
N GLU A 41 3.92 -6.49 -12.93
CA GLU A 41 2.73 -7.27 -12.59
C GLU A 41 1.49 -6.38 -12.65
N GLN A 42 0.34 -6.94 -13.06
CA GLN A 42 -0.93 -6.23 -13.05
C GLN A 42 -1.28 -5.78 -11.61
N LEU A 43 -1.07 -4.48 -11.38
CA LEU A 43 -1.37 -3.74 -10.17
C LEU A 43 -2.42 -2.67 -10.52
N THR A 44 -3.43 -2.52 -9.68
CA THR A 44 -4.49 -1.52 -9.89
C THR A 44 -4.27 -0.32 -8.98
N HIS A 45 -4.68 0.87 -9.43
CA HIS A 45 -4.65 2.09 -8.58
C HIS A 45 -5.36 1.86 -7.25
N LYS A 46 -6.44 1.08 -7.24
CA LYS A 46 -7.22 0.73 -6.04
C LYS A 46 -6.41 -0.07 -5.03
N GLN A 47 -5.48 -0.93 -5.48
CA GLN A 47 -4.58 -1.69 -4.60
C GLN A 47 -3.52 -0.79 -3.98
N VAL A 48 -2.94 0.13 -4.77
CA VAL A 48 -1.97 1.12 -4.26
C VAL A 48 -2.64 2.02 -3.22
N GLN A 49 -3.82 2.56 -3.53
CA GLN A 49 -4.60 3.38 -2.60
C GLN A 49 -4.96 2.63 -1.31
N LYS A 50 -5.26 1.33 -1.39
CA LYS A 50 -5.48 0.51 -0.19
C LYS A 50 -4.20 0.38 0.65
N GLY A 51 -3.06 0.16 0.02
CA GLY A 51 -1.76 0.07 0.70
C GLY A 51 -1.39 1.37 1.41
N ARG A 52 -1.51 2.51 0.71
CA ARG A 52 -1.25 3.85 1.26
C ARG A 52 -2.11 4.17 2.48
N LYS A 53 -3.40 3.85 2.42
CA LYS A 53 -4.33 4.06 3.54
C LYS A 53 -4.10 3.11 4.72
N GLY A 54 -3.19 2.14 4.61
CA GLY A 54 -2.96 1.14 5.66
C GLY A 54 -4.01 0.06 5.77
N ARG A 55 -4.77 -0.18 4.69
CA ARG A 55 -5.67 -1.34 4.62
C ARG A 55 -4.86 -2.60 4.37
N ARG A 56 -5.27 -3.68 5.04
CA ARG A 56 -4.69 -5.01 4.86
C ARG A 56 -4.73 -5.47 3.38
N LEU A 57 -3.56 -5.71 2.81
CA LEU A 57 -3.35 -6.29 1.49
C LEU A 57 -2.93 -7.75 1.61
N THR A 58 -3.30 -8.57 0.63
CA THR A 58 -2.79 -9.95 0.55
C THR A 58 -1.28 -9.92 0.25
N PRO A 59 -0.50 -10.91 0.71
CA PRO A 59 0.94 -10.94 0.51
C PRO A 59 1.35 -10.89 -0.97
N SER A 60 0.55 -11.45 -1.88
CA SER A 60 0.77 -11.32 -3.32
C SER A 60 0.71 -9.88 -3.82
N ILE A 61 -0.22 -9.06 -3.30
CA ILE A 61 -0.29 -7.64 -3.68
C ILE A 61 0.84 -6.83 -3.03
N GLN A 62 1.23 -7.16 -1.80
CA GLN A 62 2.38 -6.51 -1.16
C GLN A 62 3.67 -6.75 -1.95
N ARG A 63 3.91 -7.98 -2.41
CA ARG A 63 5.03 -8.30 -3.31
C ARG A 63 4.97 -7.47 -4.60
N LYS A 64 3.81 -7.40 -5.25
CA LYS A 64 3.63 -6.57 -6.45
C LYS A 64 4.02 -5.11 -6.22
N ILE A 65 3.56 -4.50 -5.13
CA ILE A 65 3.86 -3.10 -4.79
C ILE A 65 5.36 -2.92 -4.56
N VAL A 66 5.99 -3.85 -3.84
CA VAL A 66 7.45 -3.84 -3.62
C VAL A 66 8.20 -3.96 -4.94
N HIS A 67 7.82 -4.90 -5.81
CA HIS A 67 8.45 -5.10 -7.11
C HIS A 67 8.29 -3.86 -8.00
N ALA A 68 7.10 -3.27 -8.02
CA ALA A 68 6.81 -2.03 -8.74
C ALA A 68 7.66 -0.86 -8.25
N LEU A 69 7.79 -0.69 -6.93
CA LEU A 69 8.59 0.38 -6.34
C LEU A 69 10.08 0.19 -6.64
N ASN A 70 10.57 -1.04 -6.54
CA ASN A 70 11.95 -1.38 -6.90
C ASN A 70 12.23 -1.12 -8.39
N ALA A 71 11.31 -1.50 -9.28
CA ALA A 71 11.44 -1.25 -10.71
C ALA A 71 11.45 0.26 -11.02
N LEU A 72 10.58 1.03 -10.35
CA LEU A 72 10.55 2.48 -10.47
C LEU A 72 11.83 3.12 -9.96
N CYS A 73 12.34 2.69 -8.80
CA CYS A 73 13.63 3.15 -8.26
C CYS A 73 14.77 2.86 -9.22
N ALA A 74 14.85 1.64 -9.76
CA ALA A 74 15.84 1.29 -10.77
C ALA A 74 15.73 2.19 -12.01
N ALA A 75 14.51 2.51 -12.47
CA ALA A 75 14.29 3.44 -13.58
C ALA A 75 14.71 4.89 -13.26
N GLN A 76 14.61 5.30 -11.99
CA GLN A 76 15.10 6.60 -11.50
C GLN A 76 16.61 6.61 -11.18
N GLY A 77 17.32 5.47 -11.32
CA GLY A 77 18.73 5.35 -10.91
C GLY A 77 18.94 5.25 -9.40
N ILE A 78 17.88 4.95 -8.65
CA ILE A 78 17.92 4.72 -7.21
C ILE A 78 18.22 3.24 -6.97
N GLU A 79 19.43 2.92 -6.52
CA GLU A 79 19.86 1.55 -6.19
C GLU A 79 19.34 1.07 -4.82
N ARG A 80 18.20 1.60 -4.36
CA ARG A 80 17.60 1.25 -3.07
C ARG A 80 16.61 0.13 -3.27
N LYS A 81 16.81 -0.97 -2.54
CA LYS A 81 15.90 -2.10 -2.56
C LYS A 81 14.91 -2.03 -1.42
N PHE A 82 13.65 -1.97 -1.77
CA PHE A 82 12.54 -1.98 -0.82
C PHE A 82 12.06 -3.41 -0.59
N GLN A 83 11.62 -3.72 0.63
CA GLN A 83 11.02 -5.01 0.98
C GLN A 83 9.66 -4.80 1.63
N ILE A 84 8.88 -5.87 1.77
CA ILE A 84 7.54 -5.82 2.36
C ILE A 84 7.57 -5.17 3.75
N GLY A 85 8.52 -5.56 4.60
CA GLY A 85 8.66 -5.02 5.96
C GLY A 85 9.08 -3.55 6.01
N ASP A 86 9.61 -2.99 4.92
CA ASP A 86 9.94 -1.57 4.82
C ASP A 86 8.70 -0.74 4.44
N LEU A 87 7.76 -1.34 3.70
CA LEU A 87 6.56 -0.68 3.20
C LEU A 87 5.33 -0.90 4.10
N PHE A 88 5.28 -2.05 4.77
CA PHE A 88 4.13 -2.51 5.53
C PHE A 88 4.58 -2.98 6.92
N THR A 89 3.92 -2.46 7.96
CA THR A 89 4.19 -2.83 9.36
C THR A 89 3.54 -4.16 9.75
N TYR A 90 2.74 -4.77 8.86
CA TYR A 90 2.07 -6.05 9.08
C TYR A 90 2.58 -7.11 8.09
N ASP A 91 2.95 -8.27 8.61
CA ASP A 91 3.21 -9.46 7.77
C ASP A 91 1.85 -10.03 7.34
N GLY A 92 1.69 -10.35 6.06
CA GLY A 92 0.43 -10.86 5.47
C GLY A 92 -0.01 -12.25 5.96
N ARG A 93 0.36 -12.65 7.19
CA ARG A 93 0.14 -13.95 7.81
C ARG A 93 -1.24 -13.97 8.49
N SER A 94 -2.31 -14.26 7.74
CA SER A 94 -3.47 -15.00 8.27
C SER A 94 -3.97 -15.96 7.21
#